data_AF-A0A7J4PWS9-F1
#
_entry.id   AF-A0A7J4PWS9-F1
#
_cell.length_a   1.000
_cell.length_b   1.000
_cell.length_c   1.000
_cell.angle_alpha   90.00
_cell.angle_beta   90.00
_cell.angle_gamma   90.00
#
_symmetry.space_group_name_H-M   'P 1'
#
loop_
_entity.id
_entity.type
_entity.pdbx_description
1 polymer ?
#
loop_
_entity_poly.entity_id
_entity_poly.type
_entity_poly.pdbx_seq_one_letter_code
_entity_poly.pdbx_strand_id
1 'polypeptide(L)'
;MAIFKREYFVAREWVLQPTQSEKDWFELDSATFLSRERIGNALPEICDIYTFCDDGTIKYNLVTKVGFCGIGVLFLDKSEWDEKDGILTLKLRGGRSGISEFEYVSTYGIEELTKERLSIKRLKKLKESVKRFG
;
A
#
# COMPACT_ATOMS: atom_id res chain seq x y z
N MET A 1 19.52 10.10 -16.90
CA MET A 1 19.60 9.87 -15.44
C MET A 1 18.41 10.59 -14.82
N ALA A 2 17.32 9.87 -14.53
CA ALA A 2 16.14 10.48 -13.93
C ALA A 2 16.47 10.81 -12.48
N ILE A 3 16.36 12.08 -12.10
CA ILE A 3 16.54 12.55 -10.73
C ILE A 3 15.34 12.01 -9.94
N PHE A 4 15.51 10.85 -9.33
CA PHE A 4 14.58 10.30 -8.34
C PHE A 4 14.55 11.26 -7.15
N LYS A 5 13.41 11.88 -6.90
CA LYS A 5 13.22 12.67 -5.69
C LYS A 5 12.19 11.99 -4.82
N ARG A 6 12.68 11.43 -3.71
CA ARG A 6 11.91 10.91 -2.57
C ARG A 6 10.74 11.85 -2.19
N GLU A 7 10.87 13.16 -2.41
CA GLU A 7 9.82 14.17 -2.21
C GLU A 7 8.49 13.88 -2.95
N TYR A 8 8.51 13.15 -4.07
CA TYR A 8 7.27 12.82 -4.79
C TYR A 8 6.51 11.68 -4.15
N PHE A 9 7.22 10.80 -3.44
CA PHE A 9 6.73 9.56 -2.85
C PHE A 9 6.22 9.77 -1.42
N VAL A 10 6.93 10.59 -0.65
CA VAL A 10 6.74 10.69 0.80
C VAL A 10 5.69 11.73 1.19
N ALA A 11 5.03 11.48 2.32
CA ALA A 11 4.03 12.32 2.97
C ALA A 11 2.80 12.61 2.08
N ARG A 12 2.54 11.73 1.10
CA ARG A 12 1.38 11.80 0.21
C ARG A 12 0.48 10.61 0.37
N GLU A 13 -0.81 10.87 0.16
CA GLU A 13 -1.82 9.83 0.06
C GLU A 13 -1.78 9.20 -1.34
N TRP A 14 -1.52 7.90 -1.35
CA TRP A 14 -1.49 7.04 -2.51
C TRP A 14 -2.70 6.12 -2.48
N VAL A 15 -3.60 6.32 -3.43
CA VAL A 15 -4.80 5.51 -3.58
C VAL A 15 -4.47 4.33 -4.48
N LEU A 16 -4.65 3.12 -3.95
CA LEU A 16 -4.56 1.91 -4.73
C LEU A 16 -5.62 1.92 -5.85
N GLN A 17 -5.22 1.59 -7.08
CA GLN A 17 -6.17 1.39 -8.17
C GLN A 17 -7.23 0.31 -7.83
N PRO A 18 -8.54 0.60 -7.98
CA PRO A 18 -9.62 -0.30 -7.58
C PRO A 18 -9.59 -1.70 -8.20
N THR A 19 -9.09 -1.84 -9.43
CA THR A 19 -8.96 -3.16 -10.08
C THR A 19 -7.99 -4.09 -9.35
N GLN A 20 -7.21 -3.57 -8.40
CA GLN A 20 -6.25 -4.32 -7.61
C GLN A 20 -6.66 -4.45 -6.14
N SER A 21 -7.70 -3.75 -5.66
CA SER A 21 -8.13 -3.80 -4.25
C SER A 21 -8.85 -5.09 -3.87
N GLU A 22 -9.39 -5.82 -4.86
CA GLU A 22 -9.99 -7.15 -4.63
C GLU A 22 -8.93 -8.25 -4.44
N LYS A 23 -7.71 -8.03 -4.93
CA LYS A 23 -6.59 -8.89 -4.60
C LYS A 23 -6.05 -8.45 -3.27
N ASP A 24 -5.78 -9.40 -2.38
CA ASP A 24 -5.07 -9.11 -1.15
C ASP A 24 -3.82 -8.31 -1.49
N TRP A 25 -3.76 -7.05 -1.07
CA TRP A 25 -2.70 -6.10 -1.44
C TRP A 25 -1.31 -6.68 -1.16
N PHE A 26 -1.24 -7.59 -0.19
CA PHE A 26 -0.05 -8.33 0.18
C PHE A 26 0.37 -9.45 -0.76
N GLU A 27 -0.49 -9.86 -1.68
CA GLU A 27 -0.22 -10.83 -2.74
C GLU A 27 0.04 -10.17 -4.10
N LEU A 28 0.05 -8.84 -4.18
CA LEU A 28 0.31 -8.16 -5.45
C LEU A 28 1.73 -8.36 -5.98
N ASP A 29 1.84 -8.99 -7.14
CA ASP A 29 3.05 -9.06 -7.95
C ASP A 29 3.39 -7.72 -8.60
N SER A 30 2.38 -6.89 -8.84
CA SER A 30 2.55 -5.50 -9.26
C SER A 30 1.40 -4.65 -8.70
N ALA A 31 1.71 -3.38 -8.48
CA ALA A 31 0.73 -2.44 -7.96
C ALA A 31 0.88 -1.07 -8.61
N THR A 32 -0.24 -0.40 -8.84
CA THR A 32 -0.29 0.98 -9.27
C THR A 32 -1.11 1.79 -8.28
N PHE A 33 -0.51 2.86 -7.81
CA PHE A 33 -1.18 3.87 -7.01
C PHE A 33 -1.30 5.17 -7.78
N LEU A 34 -2.38 5.87 -7.51
CA LEU A 34 -2.62 7.23 -7.98
C LEU A 34 -2.56 8.16 -6.77
N SER A 35 -1.89 9.30 -6.90
CA SER A 35 -1.91 10.31 -5.84
C SER A 35 -3.35 10.77 -5.58
N ARG A 36 -3.67 11.11 -4.32
CA ARG A 36 -4.98 11.67 -4.00
C ARG A 36 -5.25 12.99 -4.73
N GLU A 37 -4.22 13.80 -4.95
CA GLU A 37 -4.30 15.04 -5.73
C GLU A 37 -4.82 14.79 -7.16
N ARG A 38 -4.35 13.72 -7.82
CA ARG A 38 -4.80 13.34 -9.17
C ARG A 38 -6.27 12.94 -9.20
N ILE A 39 -6.72 12.18 -8.21
CA ILE A 39 -8.09 11.65 -8.16
C ILE A 39 -9.08 12.74 -7.68
N GLY A 40 -8.63 13.67 -6.85
CA GLY A 40 -9.46 14.71 -6.26
C GLY A 40 -10.63 14.12 -5.45
N ASN A 41 -11.84 14.59 -5.76
CA ASN A 41 -13.08 14.14 -5.11
C ASN A 41 -13.69 12.89 -5.77
N ALA A 42 -13.15 12.44 -6.91
CA ALA A 42 -13.65 11.28 -7.65
C ALA A 42 -13.13 9.96 -7.05
N LEU A 43 -13.13 9.85 -5.72
CA LEU A 43 -12.80 8.59 -5.08
C LEU A 43 -13.81 7.50 -5.46
N PRO A 44 -13.32 6.27 -5.72
CA PRO A 44 -14.16 5.07 -5.78
C PRO A 44 -15.05 4.92 -4.53
N GLU A 45 -16.10 4.10 -4.63
CA GLU A 45 -16.98 3.82 -3.49
C GLU A 45 -16.24 3.18 -2.31
N ILE A 46 -15.23 2.34 -2.60
CA ILE A 46 -14.32 1.74 -1.64
C ILE A 46 -12.90 1.91 -2.18
N CYS A 47 -11.99 2.46 -1.39
CA CYS A 47 -10.58 2.58 -1.80
C CYS A 47 -9.61 2.49 -0.62
N ASP A 48 -8.51 1.79 -0.87
CA ASP A 48 -7.38 1.69 0.04
C ASP A 48 -6.42 2.86 -0.17
N ILE A 49 -6.17 3.63 0.89
CA ILE A 49 -5.27 4.77 0.87
C ILE A 49 -4.05 4.45 1.74
N TYR A 50 -2.88 4.56 1.13
CA TYR A 50 -1.59 4.35 1.77
C TYR A 50 -0.84 5.68 1.84
N THR A 51 -0.25 5.99 2.99
CA THR A 51 0.64 7.15 3.14
C THR A 51 1.99 6.67 3.61
N PHE A 52 3.01 6.87 2.78
CA PHE A 52 4.40 6.62 3.12
C PHE A 52 4.94 7.86 3.85
N CYS A 53 5.13 7.79 5.17
CA CYS A 53 5.56 8.92 5.99
C CYS A 53 7.09 9.09 6.00
N ASP A 54 7.59 10.31 6.22
CA ASP A 54 9.02 10.64 6.24
C ASP A 54 9.83 9.84 7.28
N ASP A 55 9.17 9.45 8.37
CA ASP A 55 9.73 8.64 9.45
C ASP A 55 9.85 7.14 9.10
N GLY A 56 9.51 6.75 7.87
CA GLY A 56 9.55 5.36 7.41
C GLY A 56 8.32 4.56 7.79
N THR A 57 7.28 5.16 8.37
CA THR A 57 6.02 4.45 8.68
C THR A 57 5.04 4.49 7.51
N ILE A 58 4.16 3.50 7.46
CA ILE A 58 3.03 3.44 6.51
C ILE A 58 1.75 3.63 7.30
N LYS A 59 0.98 4.67 6.95
CA LYS A 59 -0.42 4.80 7.40
C LYS A 59 -1.35 4.22 6.35
N TYR A 60 -2.39 3.54 6.81
CA TYR A 60 -3.41 2.94 5.97
C TYR A 60 -4.78 3.44 6.39
N ASN A 61 -5.62 3.78 5.41
CA ASN A 61 -7.03 4.09 5.62
C ASN A 61 -7.87 3.43 4.53
N LEU A 62 -8.95 2.76 4.94
CA LEU A 62 -10.02 2.37 4.04
C LEU A 62 -11.05 3.49 3.98
N VAL A 63 -11.27 4.08 2.81
CA VAL A 63 -12.37 5.03 2.60
C VAL A 63 -13.51 4.30 1.93
N THR A 64 -14.68 4.32 2.56
CA THR A 64 -15.92 3.74 2.05
C THR A 64 -17.04 4.77 2.09
N LYS A 65 -17.84 4.84 1.01
CA LYS A 65 -19.08 5.65 0.94
C LYS A 65 -20.31 4.87 1.44
N VAL A 66 -20.17 3.58 1.67
CA VAL A 66 -21.22 2.68 2.19
C VAL A 66 -20.88 2.23 3.60
N GLY A 67 -21.90 1.98 4.43
CA GLY A 67 -21.70 1.41 5.76
C GLY A 67 -21.13 0.00 5.66
N PHE A 68 -19.93 -0.21 6.18
CA PHE A 68 -19.24 -1.50 6.10
C PHE A 68 -19.20 -2.16 7.47
N CYS A 69 -19.58 -3.44 7.56
CA CYS A 69 -19.37 -4.23 8.77
C CYS A 69 -17.86 -4.53 8.88
N GLY A 70 -17.22 -4.16 9.99
CA GLY A 70 -15.75 -4.17 10.12
C GLY A 70 -15.06 -5.55 10.02
N ILE A 71 -15.77 -6.63 9.70
CA ILE A 71 -15.21 -7.97 9.50
C ILE A 71 -14.62 -8.06 8.09
N GLY A 72 -13.41 -8.59 7.97
CA GLY A 72 -12.70 -8.71 6.70
C GLY A 72 -12.13 -7.40 6.14
N VAL A 73 -12.30 -6.29 6.86
CA VAL A 73 -11.60 -5.04 6.56
C VAL A 73 -10.10 -5.24 6.77
N LEU A 74 -9.31 -4.88 5.75
CA LEU A 74 -7.86 -4.83 5.85
C LEU A 74 -7.48 -3.77 6.88
N PHE A 75 -6.49 -4.06 7.72
CA PHE A 75 -5.84 -3.08 8.57
C PHE A 75 -4.33 -3.26 8.48
N LEU A 76 -3.59 -2.16 8.61
CA LEU A 76 -2.15 -2.18 8.81
C LEU A 76 -1.83 -1.54 10.16
N ASP A 77 -0.93 -2.17 10.92
CA ASP A 77 -0.41 -1.68 12.19
C ASP A 77 1.11 -1.76 12.18
N LYS A 78 1.81 -0.70 12.60
CA LYS A 78 3.29 -0.64 12.65
C LYS A 78 3.97 -1.10 11.36
N SER A 79 3.35 -0.81 10.22
CA SER A 79 3.92 -1.09 8.92
C SER A 79 4.97 -0.05 8.57
N GLU A 80 6.07 -0.49 7.97
CA GLU A 80 7.24 0.34 7.66
C GLU A 80 7.60 0.24 6.18
N TRP A 81 8.25 1.28 5.67
CA TRP A 81 8.82 1.30 4.34
C TRP A 81 10.24 1.88 4.35
N ASP A 82 11.01 1.46 3.37
CA ASP A 82 12.31 2.04 3.04
C ASP A 82 12.48 2.04 1.52
N GLU A 83 13.14 3.06 0.97
CA GLU A 83 13.46 3.12 -0.45
C GLU A 83 14.95 3.37 -0.60
N LYS A 84 15.61 2.49 -1.36
CA LYS A 84 17.02 2.60 -1.67
C LYS A 84 17.27 2.12 -3.09
N ASP A 85 17.97 2.95 -3.86
CA ASP A 85 18.41 2.64 -5.22
C ASP A 85 17.26 2.19 -6.16
N GLY A 86 16.07 2.80 -6.01
CA GLY A 86 14.87 2.45 -6.80
C GLY A 86 14.16 1.18 -6.33
N ILE A 87 14.59 0.60 -5.20
CA ILE A 87 13.98 -0.56 -4.58
C ILE A 87 13.19 -0.12 -3.35
N LEU A 88 11.87 -0.32 -3.40
CA LEU A 88 10.96 -0.10 -2.30
C LEU A 88 10.84 -1.39 -1.46
N THR A 89 11.27 -1.34 -0.21
CA THR A 89 11.09 -2.40 0.77
C THR A 89 9.92 -2.08 1.66
N LEU A 90 8.94 -2.96 1.73
CA LEU A 90 7.78 -2.84 2.61
C LEU A 90 7.84 -3.93 3.67
N LYS A 91 7.78 -3.53 4.94
CA LYS A 91 7.56 -4.43 6.08
C LYS A 91 6.12 -4.23 6.54
N LEU A 92 5.25 -5.15 6.15
CA LEU A 92 3.82 -5.01 6.34
C LEU A 92 3.36 -5.91 7.48
N ARG A 93 2.66 -5.28 8.42
CA ARG A 93 2.09 -5.87 9.62
C ARG A 93 0.64 -5.43 9.67
N GLY A 94 -0.27 -6.38 9.84
CA GLY A 94 -1.69 -6.08 9.69
C GLY A 94 -2.53 -7.33 9.68
N GLY A 95 -3.69 -7.25 9.03
CA GLY A 95 -4.60 -8.37 8.96
C GLY A 95 -5.93 -8.03 8.31
N ARG A 96 -6.80 -9.03 8.29
CA ARG A 96 -8.22 -8.87 7.96
C ARG A 96 -8.97 -9.00 9.28
N SER A 97 -9.62 -7.93 9.70
CA SER A 97 -10.31 -7.86 11.00
C SER A 97 -11.25 -9.06 11.20
N GLY A 98 -11.08 -9.78 12.30
CA GLY A 98 -11.83 -11.00 12.62
C GLY A 98 -11.53 -12.24 11.77
N ILE A 99 -10.57 -12.18 10.84
CA ILE A 99 -10.23 -13.28 9.91
C ILE A 99 -8.77 -13.70 10.04
N SER A 100 -7.83 -12.75 10.04
CA SER A 100 -6.40 -13.07 10.05
C SER A 100 -5.52 -11.93 10.53
N GLU A 101 -4.32 -12.28 10.95
CA GLU A 101 -3.17 -11.40 11.12
C GLU A 101 -2.03 -11.87 10.20
N PHE A 102 -1.25 -10.93 9.69
CA PHE A 102 -0.07 -11.20 8.87
C PHE A 102 1.12 -10.31 9.24
N GLU A 103 2.31 -10.85 9.02
CA GLU A 103 3.56 -10.10 8.99
C GLU A 103 4.41 -10.60 7.82
N TYR A 104 4.84 -9.70 6.94
CA TYR A 104 5.78 -10.06 5.88
C TYR A 104 6.67 -8.90 5.43
N VAL A 105 7.76 -9.27 4.74
CA VAL A 105 8.68 -8.33 4.11
C VAL A 105 8.74 -8.61 2.61
N SER A 106 8.44 -7.59 1.81
CA SER A 106 8.48 -7.64 0.36
C SER A 106 9.29 -6.49 -0.22
N THR A 107 10.04 -6.77 -1.28
CA THR A 107 10.80 -5.76 -2.02
C THR A 107 10.24 -5.62 -3.42
N TYR A 108 10.11 -4.38 -3.88
CA TYR A 108 9.57 -4.02 -5.18
C TYR A 108 10.53 -3.10 -5.93
N GLY A 109 10.63 -3.26 -7.24
CA GLY A 109 11.22 -2.26 -8.12
C GLY A 109 10.20 -1.17 -8.39
N ILE A 110 10.64 0.08 -8.33
CA ILE A 110 9.84 1.24 -8.73
C ILE A 110 9.94 1.38 -10.26
N GLU A 111 8.88 1.00 -10.96
CA GLU A 111 8.78 1.11 -12.42
C GLU A 111 8.45 2.55 -12.85
N GLU A 112 7.68 3.27 -12.03
CA GLU A 112 7.29 4.65 -12.28
C GLU A 112 7.08 5.39 -10.95
N LEU A 113 7.62 6.60 -10.84
CA LEU A 113 7.34 7.53 -9.75
C LEU A 113 7.26 8.95 -10.28
N THR A 114 6.05 9.50 -10.27
CA THR A 114 5.76 10.88 -10.64
C THR A 114 5.01 11.58 -9.51
N LYS A 115 4.70 12.86 -9.67
CA LYS A 115 3.82 13.56 -8.71
C LYS A 115 2.47 12.85 -8.54
N GLU A 116 2.00 12.20 -9.59
CA GLU A 116 0.62 11.72 -9.71
C GLU A 116 0.46 10.19 -9.65
N ARG A 117 1.55 9.44 -9.86
CA ARG A 117 1.50 7.99 -10.03
C ARG A 117 2.74 7.31 -9.46
N LEU A 118 2.51 6.18 -8.80
CA LEU A 118 3.52 5.24 -8.34
C LEU A 118 3.19 3.86 -8.90
N SER A 119 4.08 3.26 -9.67
CA SER A 119 3.94 1.90 -10.19
C SER A 119 5.11 1.06 -9.68
N ILE A 120 4.80 -0.09 -9.07
CA ILE A 120 5.78 -0.98 -8.47
C ILE A 120 5.60 -2.42 -8.95
N LYS A 121 6.70 -3.17 -9.02
CA LYS A 121 6.72 -4.59 -9.38
C LYS A 121 7.51 -5.39 -8.35
N ARG A 122 6.93 -6.47 -7.83
CA ARG A 122 7.54 -7.32 -6.82
C ARG A 122 8.81 -7.96 -7.39
N LEU A 123 9.90 -7.83 -6.64
CA LEU A 123 11.16 -8.50 -6.91
C LEU A 123 11.29 -9.76 -6.05
N LYS A 124 10.91 -9.66 -4.78
CA LYS A 124 11.09 -10.74 -3.80
C LYS A 124 10.14 -10.60 -2.62
N LYS A 125 9.74 -11.75 -2.08
CA LYS A 125 9.07 -11.90 -0.78
C LYS A 125 10.01 -12.70 0.13
N LEU A 126 10.33 -12.16 1.31
CA LEU A 126 11.44 -12.65 2.14
C LEU A 126 10.99 -13.45 3.37
N LYS A 127 9.87 -13.06 3.99
CA LYS A 127 9.31 -13.74 5.16
C LYS A 127 7.82 -13.48 5.16
N GLU A 128 7.01 -14.49 5.40
CA GLU A 128 5.57 -14.37 5.60
C GLU A 128 5.15 -15.23 6.78
N SER A 129 4.35 -14.63 7.67
CA SER A 129 3.60 -15.31 8.70
C SER A 129 2.16 -14.89 8.57
N VAL A 130 1.24 -15.87 8.54
CA VAL A 130 -0.20 -15.64 8.53
C VAL A 130 -0.83 -16.49 9.61
N LYS A 131 -1.58 -15.86 10.50
CA LYS A 131 -2.39 -16.52 11.52
C LYS A 131 -3.85 -16.28 11.18
N ARG A 132 -4.64 -17.34 11.00
CA ARG A 132 -6.08 -17.25 10.74
C ARG A 132 -6.87 -17.49 12.03
N PHE A 133 -7.96 -16.77 12.19
CA PHE A 133 -8.93 -16.96 13.26
C PHE A 133 -10.09 -17.80 12.70
N GLY A 134 -10.55 -18.76 13.48
CA GLY A 134 -11.66 -19.66 13.15
C GLY A 134 -12.70 -19.66 14.26
#